data_AF-A0A813JZG3-F1
#
_entry.id   AF-A0A813JZG3-F1
#
_cell.length_a   1.000
_cell.length_b   1.000
_cell.length_c   1.000
_cell.angle_alpha   90.00
_cell.angle_beta   90.00
_cell.angle_gamma   90.00
#
_symmetry.space_group_name_H-M   'P 1'
#
loop_
_entity.id
_entity.type
_entity.pdbx_description
1 polymer ?
#
loop_
_entity_poly.entity_id
_entity_poly.type
_entity_poly.pdbx_seq_one_letter_code
_entity_poly.pdbx_strand_id
1 'polypeptide(L)'
;VTTGAGGDLQQVERIARAMVTQLGMSDVGCIALDDGNMMGPNYSEEVAAKVDIAIRELSDAGYKVALDIMTENRACLDRLADELVETETISGDRLREIVAEYSPVPPKLAAV
;
A
#
# COMPACT_ATOMS: atom_id res chain seq x y z
N VAL A 1 11.90 5.63 -12.25
CA VAL A 1 11.64 5.61 -10.78
C VAL A 1 12.40 6.77 -10.17
N THR A 2 11.70 7.70 -9.52
CA THR A 2 12.31 8.86 -8.85
C THR A 2 12.51 8.54 -7.36
N THR A 3 13.40 9.25 -6.69
CA THR A 3 13.70 9.06 -5.26
C THR A 3 12.60 9.59 -4.33
N GLY A 4 11.59 10.30 -4.86
CA GLY A 4 10.49 10.88 -4.08
C GLY A 4 9.57 9.85 -3.41
N ALA A 5 9.48 8.64 -3.97
CA ALA A 5 8.66 7.55 -3.42
C ALA A 5 9.34 6.82 -2.24
N GLY A 6 10.52 7.25 -1.80
CA GLY A 6 11.26 6.57 -0.72
C GLY A 6 10.49 6.50 0.60
N GLY A 7 9.73 7.55 0.93
CA GLY A 7 8.89 7.57 2.15
C GLY A 7 7.74 6.57 2.08
N ASP A 8 7.08 6.46 0.94
CA ASP A 8 5.98 5.50 0.75
C ASP A 8 6.48 4.06 0.80
N LEU A 9 7.63 3.78 0.18
CA LEU A 9 8.25 2.45 0.22
C LEU A 9 8.62 2.02 1.65
N GLN A 10 9.12 2.95 2.47
CA GLN A 10 9.36 2.67 3.90
C GLN A 10 8.05 2.40 4.65
N GLN A 11 6.98 3.11 4.32
CA GLN A 11 5.68 2.90 4.94
C GLN A 11 5.08 1.54 4.56
N VAL A 12 5.20 1.14 3.28
CA VAL A 12 4.79 -0.18 2.79
C VAL A 12 5.54 -1.29 3.52
N GLU A 13 6.87 -1.18 3.64
CA GLU A 13 7.70 -2.16 4.36
C GLU A 13 7.23 -2.33 5.80
N ARG A 14 7.02 -1.23 6.52
CA ARG A 14 6.59 -1.26 7.92
C ARG A 14 5.23 -1.92 8.09
N ILE A 15 4.27 -1.61 7.21
CA ILE A 15 2.93 -2.20 7.27
C ILE A 15 3.00 -3.69 6.93
N ALA A 16 3.72 -4.05 5.87
CA ALA A 16 3.88 -5.44 5.45
C ALA A 16 4.56 -6.28 6.54
N ARG A 17 5.61 -5.75 7.18
CA ARG A 17 6.27 -6.39 8.32
C ARG A 17 5.28 -6.63 9.45
N ALA A 18 4.55 -5.61 9.89
CA ALA A 18 3.55 -5.77 10.95
C ALA A 18 2.45 -6.79 10.59
N MET A 19 1.99 -6.83 9.34
CA MET A 19 1.02 -7.83 8.87
C MET A 19 1.54 -9.25 9.00
N VAL A 20 2.81 -9.46 8.65
CA VAL A 20 3.47 -10.77 8.71
C VAL A 20 3.82 -11.16 10.14
N THR A 21 4.36 -10.24 10.94
CA THR A 21 4.98 -10.53 12.24
C THR A 21 4.07 -10.33 13.46
N GLN A 22 3.09 -9.43 13.39
CA GLN A 22 2.23 -9.09 14.53
C GLN A 22 0.79 -9.59 14.31
N LEU A 23 0.31 -9.53 13.07
CA LEU A 23 -1.07 -9.92 12.72
C LEU A 23 -1.19 -11.37 12.25
N GLY A 24 -0.07 -12.06 11.98
CA GLY A 24 -0.06 -13.44 11.53
C GLY A 24 -0.71 -13.65 10.15
N MET A 25 -0.67 -12.63 9.28
CA MET A 25 -1.30 -12.66 7.95
C MET A 25 -0.40 -13.33 6.89
N SER A 26 0.39 -14.33 7.31
CA SER A 26 1.27 -15.09 6.42
C SER A 26 1.44 -16.53 6.90
N ASP A 27 1.96 -17.39 6.01
CA ASP A 27 2.26 -18.80 6.30
C ASP A 27 3.36 -19.01 7.35
N VAL A 28 3.99 -17.91 7.81
CA VAL A 28 4.94 -17.91 8.94
C VAL A 28 4.23 -18.16 10.29
N GLY A 29 2.89 -18.01 10.32
CA GLY A 29 2.04 -18.25 11.48
C GLY A 29 1.96 -17.07 12.45
N CYS A 30 1.04 -17.14 13.42
CA CYS A 30 0.85 -16.12 14.47
C CYS A 30 1.96 -16.19 15.53
N ILE A 31 3.22 -16.11 15.11
CA ILE A 31 4.31 -15.85 16.04
C ILE A 31 4.24 -14.36 16.27
N ALA A 32 3.72 -13.92 17.41
CA ALA A 32 3.88 -12.54 17.87
C ALA A 32 5.37 -12.32 18.07
N LEU A 33 6.05 -11.93 17.00
CA LEU A 33 7.45 -11.60 17.00
C LEU A 33 7.55 -10.25 17.71
N ASP A 34 7.70 -10.32 19.02
CA ASP A 34 7.95 -9.15 19.86
C ASP A 34 9.28 -8.54 19.43
N ASP A 35 9.23 -7.33 18.87
CA ASP A 35 10.41 -6.51 18.54
C ASP A 35 11.18 -6.06 19.80
N GLY A 36 10.73 -6.44 20.99
CA GLY A 36 11.22 -5.99 22.29
C GLY A 36 12.16 -6.93 23.02
N ASN A 37 13.37 -7.18 22.49
CA ASN A 37 14.51 -7.29 23.41
C ASN A 37 15.83 -6.90 22.73
N MET A 38 16.68 -6.20 23.49
CA MET A 38 18.03 -5.69 23.12
C MET A 38 19.05 -6.78 22.71
N MET A 39 18.61 -7.99 22.38
CA MET A 39 19.42 -9.18 22.09
C MET A 39 19.26 -9.71 20.65
N GLY A 40 18.55 -8.97 19.80
CA GLY A 40 18.26 -9.41 18.44
C GLY A 40 17.10 -10.40 18.38
N PRO A 41 16.65 -10.74 17.16
CA PRO A 41 15.48 -11.57 16.98
C PRO A 41 15.67 -12.97 17.59
N ASN A 42 14.75 -13.40 18.46
CA ASN A 42 14.68 -14.77 19.00
C ASN A 42 14.13 -15.78 17.97
N TYR A 43 14.55 -15.69 16.70
CA TYR A 43 14.13 -16.60 15.65
C TYR A 43 15.30 -17.15 14.84
N SER A 44 15.15 -18.35 14.30
CA SER A 44 16.19 -18.95 13.45
C SER A 44 16.34 -18.17 12.13
N GLU A 45 17.51 -18.22 11.51
CA GLU A 45 17.74 -17.64 10.18
C GLU A 45 16.70 -18.13 9.16
N GLU A 46 16.20 -19.36 9.31
CA GLU A 46 15.15 -19.92 8.47
C GLU A 46 13.82 -19.17 8.61
N VAL A 47 13.43 -18.79 9.83
CA VAL A 47 12.22 -18.00 10.09
C VAL A 47 12.41 -16.57 9.58
N ALA A 48 13.60 -16.00 9.76
CA ALA A 48 13.96 -14.69 9.22
C ALA A 48 13.73 -14.62 7.70
N ALA A 49 14.28 -15.61 6.99
CA ALA A 49 14.15 -15.71 5.54
C ALA A 49 12.70 -15.85 5.10
N LYS A 50 11.89 -16.64 5.84
CA LYS A 50 10.45 -16.78 5.55
C LYS A 50 9.68 -15.47 5.74
N VAL A 51 10.01 -14.69 6.77
CA VAL A 51 9.41 -13.35 7.00
C VAL A 51 9.74 -12.42 5.84
N ASP A 52 11.01 -12.35 5.43
CA ASP A 52 11.42 -11.45 4.35
C ASP A 52 10.79 -11.84 3.00
N ILE A 53 10.64 -13.15 2.73
CA ILE A 53 9.90 -13.65 1.56
C ILE A 53 8.44 -13.22 1.62
N ALA A 54 7.75 -13.41 2.74
CA ALA A 54 6.35 -13.04 2.89
C ALA A 54 6.11 -11.52 2.74
N ILE A 55 7.01 -10.69 3.29
CA ILE A 55 6.96 -9.23 3.13
C ILE A 55 7.08 -8.86 1.64
N ARG A 56 7.99 -9.51 0.93
CA ARG A 56 8.20 -9.27 -0.50
C ARG A 56 6.97 -9.68 -1.32
N GLU A 57 6.43 -10.86 -1.09
CA GLU A 57 5.23 -11.35 -1.79
C GLU A 57 4.03 -10.43 -1.57
N LEU A 58 3.83 -9.95 -0.34
CA LEU A 58 2.76 -9.02 -0.01
C LEU A 58 2.96 -7.66 -0.71
N SER A 59 4.18 -7.14 -0.72
CA SER A 59 4.52 -5.89 -1.39
C SER A 59 4.35 -5.98 -2.90
N ASP A 60 4.80 -7.07 -3.51
CA ASP A 60 4.69 -7.32 -4.96
C ASP A 60 3.22 -7.50 -5.37
N ALA A 61 2.42 -8.21 -4.57
CA ALA A 61 0.99 -8.35 -4.79
C ALA A 61 0.26 -7.00 -4.71
N GLY A 62 0.56 -6.19 -3.68
CA GLY A 62 -0.01 -4.85 -3.54
C GLY A 62 0.38 -3.93 -4.70
N TYR A 63 1.64 -3.98 -5.13
CA TYR A 63 2.13 -3.23 -6.28
C TYR A 63 1.40 -3.62 -7.57
N LYS A 64 1.20 -4.93 -7.80
CA LYS A 64 0.48 -5.41 -8.98
C LYS A 64 -0.96 -4.93 -8.99
N VAL A 65 -1.67 -5.07 -7.87
CA VAL A 65 -3.06 -4.58 -7.75
C VAL A 65 -3.13 -3.07 -8.00
N ALA A 66 -2.21 -2.30 -7.43
CA ALA A 66 -2.14 -0.87 -7.67
C ALA A 66 -1.89 -0.55 -9.16
N LEU A 67 -0.94 -1.26 -9.80
CA LEU A 67 -0.64 -1.09 -11.21
C LEU A 67 -1.84 -1.42 -12.10
N ASP A 68 -2.55 -2.51 -11.79
CA ASP A 68 -3.74 -2.93 -12.54
C ASP A 68 -4.84 -1.85 -12.44
N ILE A 69 -5.14 -1.36 -11.22
CA ILE A 69 -6.12 -0.29 -11.00
C ILE A 69 -5.74 1.00 -11.76
N MET A 70 -4.47 1.41 -11.66
CA MET A 70 -3.98 2.61 -12.35
C MET A 70 -4.05 2.46 -13.88
N THR A 71 -3.78 1.26 -14.39
CA THR A 71 -3.80 0.97 -15.83
C THR A 71 -5.22 0.94 -16.37
N GLU A 72 -6.14 0.29 -15.66
CA GLU A 72 -7.56 0.23 -16.01
C GLU A 72 -8.21 1.63 -16.03
N ASN A 73 -7.77 2.52 -15.14
CA ASN A 73 -8.31 3.87 -14.99
C ASN A 73 -7.43 4.95 -15.62
N ARG A 74 -6.61 4.59 -16.63
CA ARG A 74 -5.62 5.50 -17.21
C ARG A 74 -6.21 6.81 -17.74
N ALA A 75 -7.37 6.74 -18.39
CA ALA A 75 -8.05 7.94 -18.91
C ALA A 75 -8.48 8.90 -17.78
N CYS A 76 -8.91 8.37 -16.63
CA CYS A 76 -9.24 9.17 -15.46
C CYS A 76 -7.98 9.84 -14.88
N LEU A 77 -6.85 9.12 -14.83
CA LEU A 77 -5.58 9.67 -14.33
C LEU A 77 -5.06 10.80 -15.22
N ASP A 78 -5.10 10.62 -16.54
CA ASP A 78 -4.65 11.65 -17.48
C ASP A 78 -5.53 12.91 -17.34
N ARG A 79 -6.85 12.76 -17.20
CA ARG A 79 -7.77 13.88 -16.95
C ARG A 79 -7.48 14.61 -15.64
N LEU A 80 -7.20 13.87 -14.57
CA LEU A 80 -6.84 14.45 -13.27
C LEU A 80 -5.49 15.16 -13.31
N ALA A 81 -4.52 14.62 -14.04
CA ALA A 81 -3.22 15.24 -14.22
C ALA A 81 -3.34 16.58 -14.96
N ASP A 82 -4.10 16.62 -16.05
CA ASP A 82 -4.37 17.86 -16.79
C ASP A 82 -5.00 18.94 -15.89
N GLU A 83 -6.01 18.57 -15.10
CA GLU A 83 -6.69 19.51 -14.20
C GLU A 83 -5.74 19.99 -13.07
N LEU A 84 -4.90 19.10 -12.51
CA LEU A 84 -3.89 19.48 -11.51
C LEU A 84 -2.79 20.38 -12.08
N VAL A 85 -2.45 20.26 -13.36
CA VAL A 85 -1.49 21.17 -14.00
C VAL A 85 -2.07 22.58 -14.10
N GLU A 86 -3.38 22.71 -14.30
CA GLU A 86 -4.04 24.02 -14.40
C GLU A 86 -4.33 24.65 -13.03
N THR A 87 -4.79 23.86 -12.05
CA THR A 87 -5.30 24.39 -10.78
C THR A 87 -4.37 24.18 -9.58
N GLU A 88 -3.32 23.36 -9.70
CA GLU A 88 -2.39 22.88 -8.66
C GLU A 88 -3.03 22.08 -7.51
N THR A 89 -4.28 22.35 -7.18
CA THR A 89 -5.05 21.72 -6.11
C THR A 89 -6.46 21.41 -6.60
N ILE A 90 -6.96 20.23 -6.26
CA ILE A 90 -8.33 19.77 -6.55
C ILE A 90 -9.03 19.45 -5.23
N SER A 91 -10.29 19.87 -5.08
CA SER A 91 -11.09 19.53 -3.90
C SER A 91 -11.54 18.07 -3.94
N GLY A 92 -11.77 17.46 -2.77
CA GLY A 92 -12.21 16.07 -2.70
C GLY A 92 -13.56 15.80 -3.40
N ASP A 93 -14.43 16.81 -3.50
CA ASP A 93 -15.70 16.69 -4.21
C ASP A 93 -15.48 16.73 -5.73
N ARG A 94 -14.60 17.63 -6.20
CA ARG A 94 -14.23 17.72 -7.60
C ARG A 94 -13.53 16.45 -8.11
N LEU A 95 -12.65 15.87 -7.29
CA LEU A 95 -12.04 14.57 -7.57
C LEU A 95 -13.10 13.48 -7.79
N ARG A 96 -14.12 13.42 -6.93
CA ARG A 96 -15.20 12.42 -7.04
C ARG A 96 -16.04 12.62 -8.28
N GLU A 97 -16.33 13.86 -8.67
CA GLU A 97 -17.02 14.17 -9.92
C GLU A 97 -16.27 13.59 -11.12
N ILE A 98 -14.97 13.85 -11.22
CA ILE A 98 -14.14 13.36 -12.33
C ILE A 98 -14.07 11.83 -12.32
N VAL A 99 -13.84 11.21 -11.17
CA VAL A 99 -13.77 9.73 -11.07
C VAL A 99 -15.11 9.08 -11.43
N ALA A 100 -16.24 9.70 -11.07
CA ALA A 100 -17.58 9.20 -11.38
C ALA A 100 -17.88 9.14 -12.88
N GLU A 101 -17.15 9.87 -13.72
CA GLU A 101 -17.25 9.77 -15.19
C GLU A 101 -16.66 8.46 -15.73
N TYR A 102 -15.71 7.84 -15.01
CA TYR A 102 -14.95 6.67 -15.48
C TYR A 102 -15.26 5.39 -14.68
N SER A 103 -15.67 5.50 -13.41
CA SER A 103 -15.89 4.36 -12.54
C SER A 103 -16.98 4.65 -11.50
N PRO A 104 -17.82 3.67 -11.12
CA PRO A 104 -18.82 3.86 -10.09
C PRO A 104 -18.16 4.18 -8.74
N VAL A 105 -18.36 5.41 -8.27
CA VAL A 105 -17.85 5.86 -6.97
C VAL A 105 -18.79 5.36 -5.87
N PRO A 106 -18.30 4.56 -4.90
CA PRO A 106 -19.13 4.13 -3.78
C PRO A 106 -19.56 5.34 -2.95
N PRO A 107 -20.75 5.29 -2.32
CA PRO A 107 -21.21 6.38 -1.47
C PRO A 107 -20.19 6.64 -0.36
N LYS A 108 -20.02 7.93 -0.01
CA LYS A 108 -19.13 8.33 1.07
C LYS A 108 -19.52 7.55 2.33
N LEU A 109 -18.62 6.70 2.83
CA LEU A 109 -18.82 6.00 4.09
C LEU A 109 -19.11 7.07 5.15
N ALA A 110 -20.30 7.02 5.75
CA ALA A 110 -20.63 7.88 6.86
C ALA A 110 -19.57 7.62 7.95
N ALA A 111 -18.98 8.69 8.47
CA ALA A 111 -18.04 8.57 9.57
C ALA A 111 -18.75 7.84 10.73
N VAL A 112 -18.26 6.65 11.06
CA VAL A 112 -18.61 5.92 12.30
C VAL A 112 -17.65 6.41 13.38
#